data_AF-A0A6G7A0K0-F1
#
_entry.id   AF-A0A6G7A0K0-F1
#
_cell.length_a   1.000
_cell.length_b   1.000
_cell.length_c   1.000
_cell.angle_alpha   90.00
_cell.angle_beta   90.00
_cell.angle_gamma   90.00
#
_symmetry.space_group_name_H-M   'P 1'
#
loop_
_entity.id
_entity.type
_entity.pdbx_description
1 polymer ?
#
loop_
_entity_poly.entity_id
_entity_poly.type
_entity_poly.pdbx_seq_one_letter_code
_entity_poly.pdbx_strand_id
1 'polypeptide(L)' 'MDLDQALQQVVDERSFLAFVQALSADRRQASDWQNDSIEDFLDSAHAWAEASAMGASQGLADASPWKRFAVFLYCGKIYE' A
#
# COMPACT_ATOMS: atom_id res chain seq x y z
N MET A 1 4.50 3.27 15.17
CA MET A 1 3.14 3.37 14.61
C MET A 1 2.93 2.11 13.81
N ASP A 2 1.82 1.43 14.04
CA ASP A 2 1.48 0.22 13.29
C ASP A 2 1.22 0.56 11.81
N LEU A 3 1.66 -0.30 10.89
CA LEU A 3 1.56 -0.05 9.45
C LEU A 3 0.09 0.05 9.02
N ASP A 4 -0.77 -0.81 9.55
CA ASP A 4 -2.21 -0.79 9.26
C ASP A 4 -2.87 0.49 9.75
N GLN A 5 -2.45 0.97 10.94
CA GLN A 5 -2.91 2.25 11.46
C GLN A 5 -2.46 3.42 10.57
N ALA A 6 -1.19 3.42 10.13
CA ALA A 6 -0.67 4.46 9.23
C ALA A 6 -1.43 4.46 7.90
N LEU A 7 -1.73 3.28 7.35
CA LEU A 7 -2.52 3.12 6.13
C LEU A 7 -3.92 3.70 6.32
N GLN A 8 -4.60 3.40 7.42
CA GLN A 8 -5.95 3.90 7.71
C GLN A 8 -6.01 5.43 7.74
N GLN A 9 -4.98 6.09 8.26
CA GLN A 9 -4.92 7.54 8.46
C GLN A 9 -4.56 8.36 7.21
N VAL A 10 -4.25 7.72 6.07
CA VAL A 10 -3.91 8.46 4.84
C VAL A 10 -5.13 9.18 4.29
N VAL A 11 -5.08 10.51 4.30
CA VAL A 11 -6.12 11.40 3.74
C VAL A 11 -5.54 12.48 2.84
N ASP A 12 -4.27 12.85 3.05
CA ASP A 12 -3.55 13.93 2.39
C ASP A 12 -2.09 13.53 2.10
N GLU A 13 -1.33 14.43 1.48
CA GLU A 13 0.09 14.21 1.15
C GLU A 13 0.95 13.96 2.39
N ARG A 14 0.70 14.68 3.49
CA ARG A 14 1.50 14.57 4.71
C ARG A 14 1.32 13.22 5.39
N SER A 15 0.07 12.78 5.53
CA SER A 15 -0.26 11.46 6.07
C SER A 15 0.21 10.34 5.14
N PHE A 16 0.20 10.54 3.82
CA PHE A 16 0.80 9.62 2.86
C PHE A 16 2.31 9.44 3.08
N LEU A 17 3.07 10.54 3.23
CA LEU A 17 4.51 10.45 3.50
C LEU A 17 4.81 9.74 4.83
N ALA A 18 3.97 9.96 5.85
CA ALA A 18 4.07 9.22 7.11
C ALA A 18 3.82 7.71 6.92
N PHE A 19 2.88 7.34 6.06
CA PHE A 19 2.66 5.94 5.67
C PHE A 19 3.85 5.35 4.92
N VAL A 20 4.44 6.05 3.94
CA VAL A 20 5.63 5.57 3.22
C VAL A 20 6.80 5.32 4.17
N GLN A 21 7.00 6.21 5.14
CA GLN A 21 8.02 6.02 6.17
C GLN A 21 7.73 4.77 7.02
N ALA A 22 6.48 4.54 7.41
CA ALA A 22 6.07 3.35 8.15
C ALA A 22 6.28 2.07 7.32
N LEU A 23 5.89 2.05 6.04
CA LEU A 23 6.08 0.93 5.14
C LEU A 23 7.56 0.57 4.94
N SER A 24 8.42 1.58 4.80
CA SER A 24 9.87 1.37 4.70
C SER A 24 10.46 0.82 6.00
N ALA A 25 9.99 1.28 7.16
CA ALA A 25 10.42 0.76 8.46
C ALA A 25 9.96 -0.69 8.65
N ASP A 26 8.73 -1.02 8.24
CA ASP A 26 8.16 -2.36 8.27
C ASP A 26 9.01 -3.33 7.42
N ARG A 27 9.35 -2.98 6.18
CA ARG A 27 10.22 -3.81 5.30
C ARG A 27 11.57 -4.16 5.92
N ARG A 28 12.13 -3.27 6.74
CA ARG A 28 13.45 -3.47 7.38
C ARG A 28 13.40 -4.36 8.61
N GLN A 29 12.23 -4.47 9.24
CA GLN A 29 12.06 -5.17 10.51
C GLN A 29 11.36 -6.51 10.33
N ALA A 30 10.52 -6.64 9.32
CA ALA A 30 9.67 -7.79 9.09
C ALA A 30 10.26 -8.70 7.99
N SER A 31 10.18 -10.01 8.22
CA SER A 31 10.57 -11.06 7.28
C SER A 31 9.35 -11.75 6.65
N ASP A 32 8.16 -11.14 6.78
CA ASP A 32 6.86 -11.72 6.43
C ASP A 32 6.26 -11.13 5.15
N TRP A 33 7.04 -10.35 4.40
CA TRP A 33 6.63 -9.83 3.12
C TRP A 33 6.50 -10.98 2.13
N GLN A 34 5.39 -11.03 1.40
CA GLN A 34 5.21 -12.03 0.34
C GLN A 34 6.16 -11.77 -0.83
N ASN A 35 6.50 -10.49 -1.04
CA ASN A 35 7.31 -10.03 -2.15
C ASN A 35 8.64 -9.46 -1.64
N ASP A 36 9.73 -10.16 -1.92
CA ASP A 36 11.06 -9.83 -1.39
C ASP A 36 11.93 -9.02 -2.35
N SER A 37 11.65 -9.06 -3.65
CA SER A 37 12.30 -8.24 -4.67
C SER A 37 11.49 -6.98 -5.00
N ILE A 38 12.11 -5.99 -5.66
CA ILE A 38 11.40 -4.79 -6.08
C ILE A 38 10.43 -5.11 -7.24
N GLU A 39 10.81 -6.07 -8.08
CA GLU A 39 10.02 -6.58 -9.20
C GLU A 39 8.72 -7.20 -8.68
N ASP A 40 8.81 -8.20 -7.79
CA ASP A 40 7.63 -8.90 -7.24
C ASP A 40 6.70 -7.93 -6.49
N PHE A 41 7.27 -6.95 -5.78
CA PHE A 41 6.51 -5.94 -5.05
C PHE A 41 5.67 -5.06 -6.00
N LEU A 42 6.28 -4.61 -7.11
CA LEU A 42 5.61 -3.76 -8.09
C LEU A 42 4.61 -4.55 -8.94
N ASP A 43 4.95 -5.78 -9.32
CA ASP A 43 4.06 -6.66 -10.07
C ASP A 43 2.81 -7.01 -9.26
N SER A 44 2.96 -7.31 -7.97
CA SER A 44 1.85 -7.59 -7.06
C SER A 44 0.96 -6.37 -6.84
N ALA A 45 1.56 -5.19 -6.64
CA ALA A 45 0.81 -3.94 -6.53
C ALA A 45 0.03 -3.63 -7.82
N HIS A 46 0.64 -3.89 -8.99
CA HIS A 46 0.02 -3.72 -10.29
C HIS A 46 -1.13 -4.70 -10.53
N ALA A 47 -0.94 -5.99 -10.23
CA ALA A 47 -1.97 -7.02 -10.35
C ALA A 47 -3.21 -6.68 -9.51
N TRP A 48 -3.01 -6.21 -8.27
CA TRP A 48 -4.11 -5.72 -7.45
C TRP A 48 -4.81 -4.50 -8.08
N ALA A 49 -4.04 -3.54 -8.62
CA ALA A 49 -4.61 -2.35 -9.24
C ALA A 49 -5.48 -2.70 -10.47
N GLU A 50 -5.04 -3.61 -11.32
CA GLU A 50 -5.82 -4.08 -12.47
C GLU A 50 -7.08 -4.83 -12.02
N ALA A 51 -6.96 -5.75 -11.06
CA ALA A 51 -8.08 -6.55 -10.56
C ALA A 51 -9.15 -5.70 -9.83
N SER A 52 -8.73 -4.62 -9.17
CA SER A 52 -9.61 -3.80 -8.34
C SER A 52 -10.06 -2.47 -8.99
N ALA A 53 -9.62 -2.19 -10.22
CA ALA A 53 -9.73 -0.89 -10.86
C ALA A 53 -9.20 0.24 -9.93
N MET A 54 -7.96 0.07 -9.47
CA MET A 54 -7.28 0.96 -8.54
C MET A 54 -8.05 1.15 -7.22
N GLY A 55 -8.61 0.05 -6.70
CA GLY A 55 -9.42 0.02 -5.47
C GLY A 55 -10.87 0.47 -5.62
N ALA A 56 -11.32 0.91 -6.81
CA ALA A 56 -12.68 1.38 -7.02
C ALA A 56 -13.72 0.28 -6.71
N SER A 57 -13.45 -0.98 -7.06
CA SER A 57 -14.33 -2.11 -6.75
C SER A 57 -14.31 -2.52 -5.26
N GLN A 58 -13.40 -1.95 -4.47
CA GLN A 58 -13.21 -2.24 -3.04
C GLN A 58 -13.60 -1.05 -2.14
N GLY A 59 -14.45 -0.15 -2.63
CA GLY A 59 -14.95 0.99 -1.85
C GLY A 59 -13.97 2.17 -1.76
N LEU A 60 -12.90 2.19 -2.57
CA LEU A 60 -11.96 3.31 -2.65
C LEU A 60 -12.26 4.27 -3.82
N ALA A 61 -13.42 4.13 -4.48
CA ALA A 61 -13.80 4.96 -5.62
C ALA A 61 -13.76 6.47 -5.28
N ASP A 62 -14.27 6.84 -4.11
CA ASP A 62 -14.31 8.22 -3.62
C ASP A 62 -13.13 8.58 -2.70
N ALA A 63 -12.19 7.67 -2.50
CA ALA A 63 -11.03 7.91 -1.65
C ALA A 63 -10.05 8.90 -2.30
N SER A 64 -9.28 9.61 -1.47
CA SER A 64 -8.26 10.52 -1.99
C SER A 64 -7.24 9.75 -2.85
N PRO A 65 -6.62 10.39 -3.87
CA PRO A 65 -5.55 9.77 -4.65
C PRO A 65 -4.44 9.20 -3.76
N TRP A 66 -4.12 9.90 -2.68
CA TRP A 66 -3.14 9.48 -1.68
C TRP A 66 -3.53 8.19 -0.96
N LYS A 67 -4.81 8.04 -0.58
CA LYS A 67 -5.30 6.81 0.03
C LYS A 67 -5.23 5.64 -0.93
N ARG A 68 -5.67 5.83 -2.19
CA ARG A 68 -5.59 4.78 -3.23
C ARG A 68 -4.15 4.37 -3.50
N PHE A 69 -3.22 5.32 -3.52
CA PHE A 69 -1.81 5.03 -3.73
C PHE A 69 -1.14 4.38 -2.50
N ALA A 70 -1.57 4.72 -1.29
CA ALA A 70 -1.11 4.01 -0.09
C ALA A 70 -1.56 2.54 -0.11
N VAL A 71 -2.82 2.27 -0.48
CA VAL A 71 -3.33 0.89 -0.61
C VAL A 71 -2.59 0.14 -1.73
N PHE A 72 -2.31 0.80 -2.86
CA PHE A 72 -1.46 0.23 -3.92
C PHE A 72 -0.12 -0.27 -3.39
N LEU A 73 0.63 0.59 -2.68
CA LEU A 73 1.92 0.22 -2.11
C LEU A 73 1.80 -0.86 -1.04
N TYR A 74 0.72 -0.85 -0.26
CA TYR A 74 0.44 -1.89 0.73
C TYR A 74 0.17 -3.25 0.07
N CYS A 75 -0.56 -3.28 -1.05
CA CYS A 75 -0.79 -4.52 -1.80
C CYS A 75 0.50 -5.11 -2.37
N GLY A 76 1.49 -4.29 -2.71
CA GLY A 76 2.82 -4.80 -3.06
C GLY A 76 3.48 -5.64 -1.95
N LYS A 77 3.15 -5.42 -0.67
CA LYS A 77 3.64 -6.25 0.45
C LYS A 77 2.93 -7.61 0.55
N ILE A 78 1.60 -7.64 0.32
CA ILE A 78 0.73 -8.75 0.77
C ILE A 78 0.05 -9.54 -0.34
N TYR A 79 -0.02 -9.01 -1.56
CA TYR A 79 -0.75 -9.62 -2.68
C TYR A 79 0.13 -10.68 -3.35
N GLU A 80 -0.47 -11.83 -3.69
CA GLU A 80 0.19 -13.00 -4.31
C GLU A 80 0.19 -12.96 -5.84
#